data_AF-A0A519N7J1-F1
#
_entry.id   AF-A0A519N7J1-F1
#
_cell.length_a   1.000
_cell.length_b   1.000
_cell.length_c   1.000
_cell.angle_alpha   90.00
_cell.angle_beta   90.00
_cell.angle_gamma   90.00
#
_symmetry.space_group_name_H-M   'P 1'
#
loop_
_entity.id
_entity.type
_entity.pdbx_description
1 polymer ?
#
loop_
_entity_poly.entity_id
_entity_poly.type
_entity_poly.pdbx_seq_one_letter_code
_entity_poly.pdbx_strand_id
1 'polypeptide(L)' 'MCRGFSFEEIDTFEEIPTFFYRNAIAIIFPYVRAFVSSVTALANITPLILPTYNLGDLEAPLREKSIVNE' A
#
# COMPACT_ATOMS: atom_id res chain seq x y z
N MET A 1 1.83 -16.52 -9.05
CA MET A 1 1.83 -15.73 -7.80
C MET A 1 0.99 -14.49 -8.06
N CYS A 2 -0.26 -14.47 -7.60
CA CYS A 2 -1.22 -13.39 -7.89
C CYS A 2 -0.82 -12.14 -7.09
N ARG A 3 -0.29 -11.12 -7.79
CA ARG A 3 0.08 -9.80 -7.23
C ARG A 3 -0.91 -8.74 -7.71
N GLY A 4 -2.18 -8.91 -7.38
CA GLY A 4 -3.22 -7.98 -7.77
C GLY A 4 -4.39 -8.02 -6.80
N PHE A 5 -5.07 -6.88 -6.65
CA PHE A 5 -6.40 -6.84 -6.08
C PHE A 5 -7.38 -7.13 -7.23
N SER A 6 -8.27 -8.09 -7.02
CA SER A 6 -9.36 -8.39 -7.95
C SER A 6 -10.65 -7.96 -7.30
N PHE A 7 -11.43 -7.15 -8.03
CA PHE A 7 -12.79 -6.80 -7.66
C PHE A 7 -13.72 -7.62 -8.55
N GLU A 8 -14.65 -8.37 -7.95
CA GLU A 8 -15.59 -9.21 -8.72
C GLU A 8 -16.83 -8.42 -9.17
N GLU A 9 -17.12 -7.28 -8.55
CA GLU A 9 -18.35 -6.50 -8.76
C GLU A 9 -18.09 -4.98 -8.75
N ILE A 10 -17.04 -4.52 -9.44
CA ILE A 10 -16.74 -3.09 -9.57
C ILE A 10 -16.40 -2.82 -11.03
N ASP A 11 -17.30 -2.13 -11.73
CA ASP A 11 -17.13 -1.77 -13.13
C ASP A 11 -16.57 -0.34 -13.28
N THR A 12 -16.77 0.51 -12.27
CA THR A 12 -16.38 1.93 -12.29
C THR A 12 -15.45 2.32 -11.14
N PHE A 13 -14.64 3.35 -11.35
CA PHE A 13 -13.66 3.80 -10.36
C PHE A 13 -14.34 4.40 -9.11
N GLU A 14 -15.51 4.99 -9.28
CA GLU A 14 -16.33 5.59 -8.22
C GLU A 14 -16.94 4.54 -7.27
N GLU A 15 -17.03 3.29 -7.71
CA GLU A 15 -17.53 2.16 -6.91
C GLU A 15 -16.47 1.56 -5.99
N ILE A 16 -15.20 1.99 -6.10
CA ILE A 16 -14.13 1.53 -5.21
C ILE A 16 -14.50 1.87 -3.75
N PRO A 17 -14.65 0.86 -2.87
CA PRO A 17 -15.05 1.11 -1.50
C PRO A 17 -14.02 1.93 -0.74
N THR A 18 -14.47 2.83 0.13
CA THR A 18 -13.56 3.68 0.93
C THR A 18 -12.58 2.86 1.78
N PHE A 19 -13.00 1.69 2.25
CA PHE A 19 -12.14 0.77 2.99
C PHE A 19 -10.97 0.21 2.17
N PHE A 20 -11.05 0.21 0.83
CA PHE A 20 -10.02 -0.35 -0.04
C PHE A 20 -8.68 0.32 0.22
N TYR A 21 -8.62 1.65 0.23
CA TYR A 21 -7.38 2.39 0.41
C TYR A 21 -6.75 2.06 1.76
N ARG A 22 -7.52 2.09 2.85
CA ARG A 22 -7.03 1.75 4.19
C ARG A 22 -6.52 0.32 4.29
N ASN A 23 -7.28 -0.65 3.78
CA ASN A 23 -6.95 -2.07 3.86
C ASN A 23 -5.78 -2.44 2.93
N ALA A 24 -5.74 -1.88 1.72
CA ALA A 24 -4.67 -2.11 0.77
C ALA A 24 -3.31 -1.66 1.33
N ILE A 25 -3.26 -0.47 1.96
CA ILE A 25 -2.05 0.01 2.62
C ILE A 25 -1.65 -0.91 3.78
N ALA A 26 -2.61 -1.35 4.60
CA ALA A 26 -2.33 -2.25 5.71
C ALA A 26 -1.72 -3.59 5.25
N ILE A 27 -2.13 -4.08 4.07
CA ILE A 27 -1.58 -5.30 3.45
C ILE A 27 -0.19 -5.06 2.87
N ILE A 28 0.02 -3.93 2.17
CA ILE A 28 1.27 -3.65 1.45
C ILE A 28 2.39 -3.17 2.39
N PHE A 29 2.07 -2.41 3.44
CA PHE A 29 3.06 -1.79 4.32
C PHE A 29 4.05 -2.79 4.97
N PRO A 30 3.65 -3.98 5.46
CA PRO A 30 4.57 -5.01 5.93
C PRO A 30 5.64 -5.38 4.90
N TYR A 31 5.28 -5.45 3.62
CA TYR A 31 6.23 -5.77 2.54
C TYR A 31 7.18 -4.62 2.26
N VAL A 32 6.70 -3.37 2.26
CA VAL A 32 7.56 -2.18 2.12
C VAL A 32 8.56 -2.10 3.27
N ARG A 33 8.10 -2.29 4.51
CA ARG A 33 8.95 -2.34 5.70
C ARG A 33 10.02 -3.42 5.60
N ALA A 34 9.65 -4.62 5.19
CA ALA A 34 10.58 -5.72 5.00
C ALA A 34 11.61 -5.41 3.90
N PHE A 35 11.16 -4.82 2.78
CA PHE A 35 12.01 -4.44 1.67
C PHE A 35 13.07 -3.40 2.08
N VAL A 36 12.67 -2.33 2.77
CA VAL A 36 13.61 -1.30 3.27
C VAL A 36 14.64 -1.91 4.23
N SER A 37 14.20 -2.81 5.12
CA SER A 37 15.09 -3.52 6.04
C SER A 37 16.11 -4.39 5.28
N SER A 38 15.66 -5.10 4.25
CA SER A 38 16.53 -5.93 3.40
C SER A 38 17.54 -5.10 2.62
N VAL A 39 17.11 -4.01 1.97
CA VAL A 39 18.00 -3.14 1.19
C VAL A 39 19.08 -2.52 2.08
N THR A 40 18.70 -2.03 3.26
CA THR A 40 19.66 -1.44 4.20
C THR A 40 20.64 -2.46 4.78
N ALA A 41 20.17 -3.68 5.07
CA ALA A 41 21.04 -4.78 5.47
C ALA A 41 22.03 -5.18 4.35
N LEU A 42 21.57 -5.26 3.11
CA LEU A 42 22.42 -5.55 1.94
C LEU A 42 23.44 -4.44 1.65
N ALA A 43 23.11 -3.20 2.00
CA ALA A 43 24.02 -2.06 1.92
C ALA A 43 25.08 -2.03 3.05
N ASN A 44 25.10 -3.04 3.93
CA ASN A 44 26.00 -3.12 5.09
C ASN A 44 25.86 -1.93 6.06
N ILE A 45 24.67 -1.31 6.08
CA ILE A 45 24.25 -0.29 7.03
C ILE A 45 23.42 -0.99 8.11
N THR A 46 23.37 -0.43 9.33
CA THR A 46 22.45 -0.92 10.35
C THR A 46 21.03 -1.03 9.77
N PRO A 47 20.40 -2.23 9.81
CA PRO A 47 19.10 -2.44 9.16
C PRO A 47 18.07 -1.43 9.64
N LEU A 48 17.51 -0.68 8.70
CA LEU A 48 16.50 0.33 8.99
C LEU A 48 15.14 -0.36 9.16
N ILE A 49 14.74 -0.57 10.40
CA ILE A 49 13.43 -1.11 10.73
C ILE A 49 12.44 0.04 10.87
N LEU A 50 11.54 0.18 9.89
CA LEU A 50 10.46 1.16 10.00
C LEU A 50 9.56 0.82 11.19
N PRO A 51 9.17 1.81 12.03
CA PRO A 51 8.22 1.60 13.11
C PRO A 51 6.82 1.33 12.56
N THR A 52 5.91 0.92 13.44
CA THR A 52 4.49 0.80 13.10
C THR A 52 3.93 2.19 12.85
N TYR A 53 3.50 2.46 11.62
CA TYR A 53 2.84 3.71 11.26
C TYR A 53 1.33 3.51 11.26
N ASN A 54 0.58 4.50 11.79
CA ASN A 54 -0.84 4.59 11.55
C ASN A 54 -1.04 5.19 10.15
N LEU A 55 -1.18 4.33 9.14
CA LEU A 55 -1.32 4.74 7.75
C LEU A 55 -2.79 4.99 7.34
N GLY A 56 -3.71 5.01 8.30
CA GLY A 56 -5.13 5.32 8.03
C GLY A 56 -5.30 6.72 7.45
N ASP A 57 -4.48 7.67 7.88
CA ASP A 57 -4.54 9.07 7.41
C ASP A 57 -4.14 9.22 5.93
N LEU A 58 -3.54 8.18 5.33
CA LEU A 58 -3.24 8.15 3.89
C LEU A 58 -4.44 7.80 3.01
N GLU A 59 -5.58 7.40 3.59
CA GLU A 59 -6.79 7.08 2.83
C GLU A 59 -7.25 8.25 1.94
N ALA A 60 -7.44 9.44 2.55
CA ALA A 60 -7.90 10.63 1.84
C ALA A 60 -6.95 11.06 0.69
N PRO A 61 -5.63 11.25 0.91
CA PRO A 61 -4.74 11.68 -0.15
C PRO A 61 -4.60 10.63 -1.26
N LEU A 62 -4.67 9.33 -0.95
CA LEU A 62 -4.62 8.30 -1.98
C LEU A 62 -5.87 8.31 -2.86
N ARG A 63 -7.05 8.47 -2.27
CA ARG A 63 -8.30 8.58 -3.02
C ARG A 63 -8.28 9.79 -3.96
N GLU A 64 -7.88 10.96 -3.47
CA GLU A 64 -7.84 12.20 -4.25
C GLU A 64 -6.80 12.18 -5.38
N LYS A 65 -5.73 11.41 -5.23
CA LYS A 65 -4.64 11.31 -6.22
C LYS A 65 -4.72 10.09 -7.13
N SER A 66 -5.71 9.23 -6.91
CA SER A 66 -5.94 8.07 -7.78
C SER A 66 -6.63 8.54 -9.06
N ILE A 67 -6.03 8.23 -10.21
CA ILE A 67 -6.55 8.56 -11.54
C ILE A 67 -6.84 7.26 -12.31
N VAL A 68 -7.87 7.29 -13.15
CA VAL A 68 -8.06 6.27 -14.18
C VAL A 68 -7.07 6.57 -15.29
N ASN A 69 -6.16 5.63 -15.55
CA ASN A 69 -5.31 5.71 -16.75
C ASN A 69 -6.10 5.10 -17.91
N GLU A 70 -6.39 5.91 -18.92
CA GLU A 70 -6.94 5.49 -20.22
C GLU A 70 -5.94 4.66 -21.04
#